data_AF-A0A0F9ACW2-F1
#
_entry.id   AF-A0A0F9ACW2-F1
#
_cell.length_a   1.000
_cell.length_b   1.000
_cell.length_c   1.000
_cell.angle_alpha   90.00
_cell.angle_beta   90.00
_cell.angle_gamma   90.00
#
_symmetry.space_group_name_H-M   'P 1'
#
loop_
_entity.id
_entity.type
_entity.pdbx_description
1 polymer ?
#
loop_
_entity_poly.entity_id
_entity_poly.type
_entity_poly.pdbx_seq_one_letter_code
_entity_poly.pdbx_strand_id
1 'polypeptide(L)'
;MELGTAAISKTFYKLRRLSRKLWIRAALIAGLGVVAALLGRPLSPMVPEWMAEKFSASDVTRLLEIIASSMLAVTIFSLSVMVSARQSASSQVTPRSHQVLIEDTTTQTVLATFLGAFVFSLVGLIVLGTGVYSGQSPTIVLGFTLLVVALVVIAILRWIDHLSDLGSVIETTRRIEALARQTLTAREEWPCLGAHALCDGSIPTSAATLPAWRTGHVQHIDFGALQECCEDTGATIYIVAPPGRLVSEGETLLHHVGPIDNERIGQAFTISDTRMFDQDPRFGILVLSEIAQRALSPGINDPGTAIDILSRLHRLLLDFRDEFEPRTAVYI
;
A
#
# COMPACT_ATOMS: atom_id res chain seq x y z
N MET A 1 4.01 2.69 24.03
CA MET A 1 3.62 1.27 24.19
C MET A 1 2.55 0.93 23.15
N GLU A 2 2.97 0.66 21.92
CA GLU A 2 2.10 0.14 20.85
C GLU A 2 2.72 -1.16 20.31
N LEU A 3 2.53 -2.25 21.05
CA LEU A 3 2.88 -3.62 20.62
C LEU A 3 1.71 -4.30 19.89
N GLY A 4 0.73 -3.53 19.41
CA GLY A 4 -0.53 -4.03 18.84
C GLY A 4 -0.43 -4.67 17.46
N THR A 5 0.68 -4.49 16.75
CA THR A 5 0.92 -5.06 15.40
C THR A 5 1.73 -6.35 15.41
N ALA A 6 2.38 -6.70 16.53
CA ALA A 6 3.27 -7.87 16.63
C ALA A 6 2.54 -9.22 16.77
N ALA A 7 1.24 -9.23 17.11
CA ALA A 7 0.49 -10.47 17.38
C ALA A 7 -0.45 -10.91 16.25
N ILE A 8 -0.23 -10.45 15.02
CA ILE A 8 -0.98 -10.95 13.88
C ILE A 8 -0.31 -12.24 13.37
N SER A 9 -0.91 -13.40 13.67
CA SER A 9 -0.48 -14.72 13.17
C SER A 9 -0.11 -14.66 11.68
N LYS A 10 1.03 -15.28 11.31
CA LYS A 10 1.52 -15.37 9.92
C LYS A 10 0.44 -15.87 8.96
N THR A 11 -0.48 -16.71 9.44
CA THR A 11 -1.64 -17.22 8.71
C THR A 11 -2.70 -16.13 8.52
N PHE A 12 -3.03 -15.34 9.54
CA PHE A 12 -3.94 -14.21 9.44
C PHE A 12 -3.37 -13.09 8.55
N TYR A 13 -2.07 -12.81 8.64
CA TYR A 13 -1.39 -11.85 7.76
C TYR A 13 -1.46 -12.31 6.29
N LYS A 14 -1.18 -13.59 6.02
CA LYS A 14 -1.33 -14.21 4.70
C LYS A 14 -2.78 -14.20 4.21
N LEU A 15 -3.75 -14.51 5.08
CA LEU A 15 -5.19 -14.51 4.75
C LEU A 15 -5.70 -13.10 4.46
N ARG A 16 -5.27 -12.10 5.23
CA ARG A 16 -5.55 -10.67 5.00
C ARG A 16 -4.87 -10.14 3.74
N ARG A 17 -3.71 -10.68 3.36
CA ARG A 17 -3.04 -10.36 2.09
C ARG A 17 -3.72 -11.06 0.91
N LEU A 18 -4.24 -12.28 1.09
CA LEU A 18 -5.04 -12.98 0.09
C LEU A 18 -6.40 -12.30 -0.12
N SER A 19 -7.13 -11.95 0.95
CA SER A 19 -8.45 -11.30 0.87
C SER A 19 -8.42 -9.91 0.25
N ARG A 20 -7.22 -9.31 0.12
CA ARG A 20 -6.98 -8.07 -0.62
C ARG A 20 -6.90 -8.28 -2.14
N LYS A 21 -6.71 -9.51 -2.63
CA LYS A 21 -6.64 -9.79 -4.07
C LYS A 21 -8.01 -9.68 -4.73
N LEU A 22 -8.04 -9.02 -5.89
CA LEU A 22 -9.24 -8.76 -6.69
C LEU A 22 -10.05 -10.03 -7.01
N TRP A 23 -9.38 -11.11 -7.42
CA TRP A 23 -10.05 -12.37 -7.79
C TRP A 23 -10.74 -13.06 -6.60
N ILE A 24 -10.21 -12.92 -5.38
CA ILE A 24 -10.80 -13.52 -4.17
C ILE A 24 -12.10 -12.80 -3.82
N ARG A 25 -12.11 -11.47 -3.88
CA ARG A 25 -13.30 -10.65 -3.59
C ARG A 25 -14.40 -10.87 -4.64
N ALA A 26 -14.02 -10.92 -5.91
CA ALA A 26 -14.96 -11.22 -7.00
C ALA A 26 -15.54 -12.64 -6.83
N ALA A 27 -14.72 -13.62 -6.47
CA ALA A 27 -15.16 -14.98 -6.20
C ALA A 27 -16.11 -15.08 -4.99
N LEU A 28 -15.90 -14.30 -3.92
CA LEU A 28 -16.80 -14.26 -2.77
C LEU A 28 -18.19 -13.72 -3.15
N ILE A 29 -18.24 -12.64 -3.92
CA ILE A 29 -19.51 -12.05 -4.38
C ILE A 29 -20.20 -12.97 -5.40
N ALA A 30 -19.45 -13.57 -6.33
CA ALA A 30 -19.97 -14.60 -7.23
C ALA A 30 -20.50 -15.81 -6.46
N GLY A 31 -19.82 -16.18 -5.36
CA GLY A 31 -20.22 -17.23 -4.44
C GLY A 31 -21.58 -16.98 -3.80
N LEU A 32 -22.01 -15.72 -3.62
CA LEU A 32 -23.37 -15.41 -3.17
C LEU A 32 -24.43 -15.96 -4.13
N GLY A 33 -24.14 -16.08 -5.43
CA GLY A 33 -25.10 -16.62 -6.41
C GLY A 33 -25.27 -18.12 -6.25
N VAL A 34 -24.17 -18.83 -5.98
CA VAL A 34 -24.18 -20.26 -5.66
C VAL A 34 -24.85 -20.50 -4.31
N VAL A 35 -24.56 -19.67 -3.31
CA VAL A 35 -25.20 -19.74 -1.99
C VAL A 35 -26.70 -19.46 -2.08
N ALA A 36 -27.12 -18.45 -2.85
CA ALA A 36 -28.54 -18.16 -3.09
C ALA A 36 -29.25 -19.36 -3.75
N ALA A 37 -28.59 -20.02 -4.69
CA ALA A 37 -29.11 -21.24 -5.33
C ALA A 37 -29.23 -22.42 -4.37
N LEU A 38 -28.22 -22.65 -3.53
CA LEU A 38 -28.22 -23.75 -2.55
C LEU A 38 -29.19 -23.50 -1.39
N LEU A 39 -29.30 -22.26 -0.93
CA LEU A 39 -30.17 -21.86 0.17
C LEU A 39 -31.63 -21.63 -0.26
N GLY A 40 -31.90 -21.53 -1.56
CA GLY A 40 -33.24 -21.37 -2.12
C GLY A 40 -34.24 -22.43 -1.63
N ARG A 41 -33.83 -23.70 -1.61
CA ARG A 41 -34.67 -24.82 -1.14
C ARG A 41 -34.91 -24.83 0.37
N PRO A 42 -33.88 -24.80 1.24
CA PRO A 42 -34.08 -24.88 2.69
C PRO A 42 -34.75 -23.64 3.28
N LEU A 43 -34.54 -22.44 2.71
CA LEU A 43 -35.14 -21.21 3.23
C LEU A 43 -36.51 -20.89 2.63
N SER A 44 -36.96 -21.62 1.60
CA SER A 44 -38.27 -21.39 0.97
C SER A 44 -39.43 -21.34 1.98
N PRO A 45 -39.54 -22.22 2.99
CA PRO A 45 -40.65 -22.18 3.96
C PRO A 45 -40.65 -20.97 4.90
N MET A 46 -39.53 -20.24 5.00
CA MET A 46 -39.41 -19.05 5.85
C MET A 46 -39.87 -17.76 5.15
N VAL A 47 -40.14 -17.82 3.84
CA VAL A 47 -40.57 -16.67 3.04
C VAL A 47 -42.07 -16.44 3.25
N PRO A 48 -42.51 -15.23 3.66
CA PRO A 48 -43.92 -14.93 3.76
C PRO A 48 -44.65 -15.02 2.40
N GLU A 49 -45.82 -15.66 2.37
CA GLU A 49 -46.60 -15.89 1.14
C GLU A 49 -46.92 -14.60 0.37
N TRP A 50 -47.22 -13.50 1.08
CA TRP A 50 -47.49 -12.18 0.46
C TRP A 50 -46.32 -11.63 -0.36
N MET A 51 -45.09 -12.06 -0.07
CA MET A 51 -43.88 -11.65 -0.79
C MET A 51 -43.60 -12.58 -1.97
N ALA A 52 -43.92 -13.87 -1.83
CA ALA A 52 -43.83 -14.86 -2.90
C ALA A 52 -44.86 -14.63 -4.02
N GLU A 53 -46.05 -14.15 -3.69
CA GLU A 53 -47.10 -13.83 -4.68
C GLU A 53 -46.83 -12.54 -5.47
N LYS A 54 -46.10 -11.59 -4.88
CA LYS A 54 -45.83 -10.28 -5.49
C LYS A 54 -44.67 -10.26 -6.48
N PHE A 55 -43.73 -11.19 -6.37
CA PHE A 55 -42.52 -11.20 -7.18
C PHE A 55 -42.40 -12.49 -7.97
N SER A 56 -42.50 -12.37 -9.29
CA SER A 56 -42.40 -13.50 -10.21
C SER A 56 -40.94 -13.84 -10.52
N ALA A 57 -40.68 -15.09 -10.93
CA ALA A 57 -39.36 -15.47 -11.45
C ALA A 57 -38.92 -14.60 -12.63
N SER A 58 -39.86 -14.13 -13.45
CA SER A 58 -39.59 -13.20 -14.55
C SER A 58 -39.06 -11.84 -14.08
N ASP A 59 -39.48 -11.34 -12.92
CA ASP A 59 -38.97 -10.06 -12.39
C ASP A 59 -37.52 -10.21 -11.94
N VAL A 60 -37.19 -11.34 -11.31
CA VAL A 60 -35.82 -11.67 -10.89
C VAL A 60 -34.91 -11.83 -12.11
N THR A 61 -35.35 -12.57 -13.13
CA THR A 61 -34.60 -12.74 -14.38
C THR A 61 -34.29 -11.39 -15.03
N ARG A 62 -35.26 -10.48 -15.14
CA ARG A 62 -35.05 -9.14 -15.70
C ARG A 62 -34.01 -8.33 -14.92
N LEU A 63 -34.05 -8.38 -13.59
CA LEU A 63 -33.04 -7.70 -12.76
C LEU A 63 -31.64 -8.28 -12.98
N LEU A 64 -31.52 -9.61 -13.02
CA LEU A 64 -30.24 -10.27 -13.28
C LEU A 64 -29.70 -9.96 -14.67
N GLU A 65 -30.55 -9.88 -15.70
CA GLU A 65 -30.16 -9.47 -17.07
C GLU A 65 -29.64 -8.01 -17.12
N ILE A 66 -30.33 -7.10 -16.41
CA ILE A 66 -29.89 -5.70 -16.29
C ILE A 66 -28.53 -5.62 -15.60
N ILE A 67 -28.33 -6.35 -14.50
CA ILE A 67 -27.04 -6.36 -13.78
C ILE A 67 -25.96 -7.00 -14.65
N ALA A 68 -26.22 -8.13 -15.31
CA ALA A 68 -25.24 -8.81 -16.15
C ALA A 68 -24.76 -7.92 -17.31
N SER A 69 -25.69 -7.27 -18.01
CA SER A 69 -25.35 -6.39 -19.14
C SER A 69 -24.62 -5.11 -18.69
N SER A 70 -25.10 -4.47 -17.62
CA SER A 70 -24.51 -3.21 -17.13
C SER A 70 -23.17 -3.40 -16.43
N MET A 71 -23.01 -4.42 -15.58
CA MET A 71 -21.81 -4.58 -14.76
C MET A 71 -20.58 -4.95 -15.57
N LEU A 72 -20.72 -5.67 -16.69
CA LEU A 72 -19.58 -5.92 -17.57
C LEU A 72 -19.07 -4.61 -18.19
N ALA A 73 -19.99 -3.78 -18.71
CA ALA A 73 -19.66 -2.47 -19.28
C ALA A 73 -19.03 -1.54 -18.24
N VAL A 74 -19.61 -1.45 -17.04
CA VAL A 74 -19.06 -0.64 -15.93
C VAL A 74 -17.68 -1.16 -15.50
N THR A 75 -17.48 -2.48 -15.44
CA THR A 75 -16.17 -3.07 -15.12
C THR A 75 -15.11 -2.69 -16.15
N ILE A 76 -15.43 -2.79 -17.45
CA ILE A 76 -14.51 -2.43 -18.54
C ILE A 76 -14.21 -0.92 -18.51
N PHE A 77 -15.22 -0.10 -18.30
CA PHE A 77 -15.07 1.35 -18.17
C PHE A 77 -14.16 1.70 -16.98
N SER A 78 -14.43 1.18 -15.78
CA SER A 78 -13.63 1.42 -14.59
C SER A 78 -12.19 0.90 -14.73
N LEU A 79 -11.99 -0.25 -15.38
CA LEU A 79 -10.65 -0.76 -15.66
C LEU A 79 -9.88 0.16 -16.62
N SER A 80 -10.54 0.62 -17.69
CA SER A 80 -9.95 1.58 -18.64
C SER A 80 -9.56 2.88 -17.95
N VAL A 81 -10.45 3.43 -17.11
CA VAL A 81 -10.17 4.64 -16.33
C VAL A 81 -9.01 4.43 -15.37
N MET A 82 -8.93 3.30 -14.66
CA MET A 82 -7.80 2.97 -13.79
C MET A 82 -6.48 2.90 -14.57
N VAL A 83 -6.46 2.23 -15.73
CA VAL A 83 -5.26 2.12 -16.57
C VAL A 83 -4.83 3.50 -17.08
N SER A 84 -5.77 4.30 -17.60
CA SER A 84 -5.53 5.66 -18.04
C SER A 84 -5.03 6.56 -16.90
N ALA A 85 -5.62 6.46 -15.70
CA ALA A 85 -5.19 7.20 -14.52
C ALA A 85 -3.76 6.80 -14.10
N ARG A 86 -3.42 5.50 -14.13
CA ARG A 86 -2.04 5.04 -13.87
C ARG A 86 -1.06 5.53 -14.92
N GLN A 87 -1.46 5.54 -16.19
CA GLN A 87 -0.63 6.04 -17.27
C GLN A 87 -0.42 7.55 -17.17
N SER A 88 -1.46 8.31 -16.83
CA SER A 88 -1.40 9.75 -16.57
C SER A 88 -0.58 10.08 -15.32
N ALA A 89 -0.73 9.31 -14.25
CA ALA A 89 0.12 9.41 -13.08
C ALA A 89 1.57 9.12 -13.46
N SER A 90 1.86 8.02 -14.18
CA SER A 90 3.22 7.68 -14.63
C SER A 90 3.84 8.72 -15.58
N SER A 91 3.03 9.51 -16.30
CA SER A 91 3.54 10.58 -17.16
C SER A 91 3.83 11.87 -16.40
N GLN A 92 3.12 12.13 -15.29
CA GLN A 92 3.28 13.34 -14.47
C GLN A 92 4.21 13.13 -13.26
N VAL A 93 4.27 11.91 -12.75
CA VAL A 93 4.94 11.51 -11.52
C VAL A 93 6.24 10.76 -11.84
N THR A 94 7.25 10.91 -10.98
CA THR A 94 8.57 10.32 -11.21
C THR A 94 8.59 8.84 -10.82
N PRO A 95 9.45 7.99 -11.42
CA PRO A 95 9.54 6.56 -11.08
C PRO A 95 9.72 6.29 -9.58
N ARG A 96 10.37 7.21 -8.87
CA ARG A 96 10.62 7.14 -7.41
C ARG A 96 9.37 7.44 -6.59
N SER A 97 8.54 8.39 -7.04
CA SER A 97 7.24 8.68 -6.41
C SER A 97 6.25 7.53 -6.55
N HIS A 98 6.40 6.68 -7.57
CA HIS A 98 5.58 5.48 -7.75
C HIS A 98 5.73 4.48 -6.60
N GLN A 99 6.87 4.48 -5.88
CA GLN A 99 7.05 3.65 -4.68
C GLN A 99 6.04 4.00 -3.56
N VAL A 100 5.57 5.26 -3.50
CA VAL A 100 4.56 5.73 -2.54
C VAL A 100 3.14 5.41 -3.01
N LEU A 101 2.94 5.14 -4.30
CA LEU A 101 1.62 5.07 -4.94
C LEU A 101 1.05 3.65 -5.07
N ILE A 102 1.79 2.60 -4.73
CA ILE A 102 1.36 1.22 -4.98
C ILE A 102 0.79 0.59 -3.71
N GLU A 103 -0.52 0.78 -3.51
CA GLU A 103 -1.47 -0.25 -3.03
C GLU A 103 -2.88 0.37 -2.92
N ASP A 104 -3.49 0.67 -4.07
CA ASP A 104 -4.87 1.14 -4.09
C ASP A 104 -5.85 -0.03 -3.93
N THR A 105 -6.14 -0.36 -2.68
CA THR A 105 -7.11 -1.42 -2.33
C THR A 105 -8.55 -1.00 -2.58
N THR A 106 -8.85 0.30 -2.66
CA THR A 106 -10.20 0.83 -2.92
C THR A 106 -10.61 0.50 -4.35
N THR A 107 -9.79 0.86 -5.34
CA THR A 107 -10.02 0.53 -6.75
C THR A 107 -10.19 -0.97 -6.96
N GLN A 108 -9.35 -1.79 -6.31
CA GLN A 108 -9.47 -3.25 -6.39
C GLN A 108 -10.77 -3.78 -5.77
N THR A 109 -11.27 -3.15 -4.71
CA THR A 109 -12.56 -3.52 -4.07
C THR A 109 -13.72 -3.22 -5.01
N VAL A 110 -13.71 -2.03 -5.61
CA VAL A 110 -14.76 -1.57 -6.52
C VAL A 110 -14.82 -2.47 -7.75
N LEU A 111 -13.69 -2.69 -8.43
CA LEU A 111 -13.62 -3.55 -9.62
C LEU A 111 -14.05 -4.99 -9.32
N ALA A 112 -13.62 -5.54 -8.17
CA ALA A 112 -14.03 -6.86 -7.74
C ALA A 112 -15.55 -6.95 -7.49
N THR A 113 -16.17 -5.87 -7.01
CA THR A 113 -17.62 -5.81 -6.77
C THR A 113 -18.40 -5.84 -8.07
N PHE A 114 -17.98 -5.06 -9.07
CA PHE A 114 -18.63 -5.05 -10.39
C PHE A 114 -18.49 -6.40 -11.11
N LEU A 115 -17.27 -6.96 -11.13
CA LEU A 115 -17.02 -8.27 -11.72
C LEU A 115 -17.79 -9.38 -10.96
N GLY A 116 -17.81 -9.31 -9.63
CA GLY A 116 -18.55 -10.24 -8.79
C GLY A 116 -20.06 -10.18 -9.05
N ALA A 117 -20.64 -8.99 -9.17
CA ALA A 117 -22.05 -8.78 -9.48
C ALA A 117 -22.42 -9.28 -10.89
N PHE A 118 -21.52 -9.10 -11.86
CA PHE A 118 -21.67 -9.68 -13.20
C PHE A 118 -21.73 -11.22 -13.15
N VAL A 119 -20.75 -11.86 -12.50
CA VAL A 119 -20.70 -13.32 -12.40
C VAL A 119 -21.86 -13.86 -11.56
N PHE A 120 -22.21 -13.19 -10.44
CA PHE A 120 -23.41 -13.50 -9.66
C PHE A 120 -24.65 -13.55 -10.54
N SER A 121 -24.82 -12.55 -11.41
CA SER A 121 -25.99 -12.46 -12.27
C SER A 121 -26.03 -13.55 -13.34
N LEU A 122 -24.88 -13.87 -13.93
CA LEU A 122 -24.75 -14.96 -14.90
C LEU A 122 -25.05 -16.33 -14.26
N VAL A 123 -24.51 -16.59 -13.06
CA VAL A 123 -24.82 -17.80 -12.29
C VAL A 123 -26.31 -17.84 -11.94
N GLY A 124 -26.88 -16.72 -11.46
CA GLY A 124 -28.31 -16.61 -11.17
C GLY A 124 -29.18 -16.94 -12.37
N LEU A 125 -28.88 -16.38 -13.55
CA LEU A 125 -29.59 -16.65 -14.79
C LEU A 125 -29.50 -18.11 -15.23
N ILE A 126 -28.31 -18.72 -15.14
CA ILE A 126 -28.13 -20.15 -15.47
C ILE A 126 -28.99 -21.00 -14.54
N VAL A 127 -28.94 -20.78 -13.23
CA VAL A 127 -29.70 -21.59 -12.28
C VAL A 127 -31.21 -21.37 -12.44
N LEU A 128 -31.67 -20.13 -12.67
CA LEU A 128 -33.08 -19.86 -12.99
C LEU A 128 -33.53 -20.57 -14.28
N GLY A 129 -32.70 -20.55 -15.32
CA GLY A 129 -32.98 -21.19 -16.61
C GLY A 129 -33.04 -22.72 -16.56
N THR A 130 -32.32 -23.36 -15.63
CA THR A 130 -32.35 -24.83 -15.46
C THR A 130 -33.63 -25.37 -14.81
N GLY A 131 -34.54 -24.51 -14.33
CA GLY A 131 -35.79 -24.93 -13.69
C GLY A 131 -35.60 -25.61 -12.33
N VAL A 132 -34.39 -25.55 -11.74
CA VAL A 132 -34.05 -26.14 -10.43
C VAL A 132 -34.84 -25.49 -9.28
N TYR A 133 -35.31 -24.25 -9.49
CA TYR A 133 -36.15 -23.51 -8.57
C TYR A 133 -37.63 -23.88 -8.73
N SER A 134 -38.15 -24.57 -7.72
CA SER A 134 -39.59 -24.84 -7.57
C SER A 134 -40.16 -24.02 -6.40
N GLY A 135 -41.40 -23.54 -6.51
CA GLY A 135 -42.10 -22.84 -5.43
C GLY A 135 -41.56 -21.43 -5.14
N GLN A 136 -41.40 -21.08 -3.86
CA GLN A 136 -41.05 -19.72 -3.39
C GLN A 136 -39.55 -19.36 -3.52
N SER A 137 -38.75 -20.25 -4.13
CA SER A 137 -37.30 -20.05 -4.25
C SER A 137 -36.85 -18.78 -5.02
N PRO A 138 -37.59 -18.26 -6.03
CA PRO A 138 -37.23 -17.01 -6.71
C PRO A 138 -37.16 -15.79 -5.78
N THR A 139 -37.96 -15.76 -4.72
CA THR A 139 -37.97 -14.65 -3.74
C THR A 139 -36.68 -14.58 -2.93
N ILE A 140 -36.02 -15.71 -2.67
CA ILE A 140 -34.73 -15.76 -1.99
C ILE A 140 -33.64 -15.18 -2.90
N VAL A 141 -33.64 -15.59 -4.17
CA VAL A 141 -32.72 -15.03 -5.19
C VAL A 141 -32.93 -13.52 -5.30
N LEU A 142 -34.17 -13.04 -5.30
CA LEU A 142 -34.47 -11.61 -5.29
C LEU A 142 -33.82 -10.89 -4.11
N GLY A 143 -33.88 -11.44 -2.89
CA GLY A 143 -33.23 -10.87 -1.72
C GLY A 143 -31.70 -10.72 -1.89
N PHE A 144 -31.05 -11.77 -2.40
CA PHE A 144 -29.61 -11.70 -2.72
C PHE A 144 -29.31 -10.73 -3.87
N THR A 145 -30.17 -10.67 -4.88
CA THR A 145 -30.04 -9.70 -5.99
C THR A 145 -30.13 -8.27 -5.47
N LEU A 146 -31.08 -7.95 -4.59
CA LEU A 146 -31.19 -6.63 -3.97
C LEU A 146 -29.98 -6.29 -3.11
N LEU A 147 -29.43 -7.26 -2.38
CA LEU A 147 -28.17 -7.08 -1.65
C LEU A 147 -27.01 -6.76 -2.59
N VAL A 148 -26.87 -7.50 -3.70
CA VAL A 148 -25.85 -7.25 -4.72
C VAL A 148 -26.03 -5.88 -5.36
N VAL A 149 -27.27 -5.47 -5.66
CA VAL A 149 -27.57 -4.12 -6.17
C VAL A 149 -27.12 -3.05 -5.17
N ALA A 150 -27.44 -3.20 -3.88
CA ALA A 150 -26.99 -2.27 -2.86
C ALA A 150 -25.44 -2.18 -2.77
N LEU A 151 -24.76 -3.32 -2.84
CA LEU A 151 -23.28 -3.37 -2.89
C LEU A 151 -22.72 -2.65 -4.12
N VAL A 152 -23.34 -2.85 -5.28
CA VAL A 152 -22.96 -2.16 -6.54
C VAL A 152 -23.15 -0.65 -6.40
N VAL A 153 -24.28 -0.18 -5.86
CA VAL A 153 -24.53 1.26 -5.66
C VAL A 153 -23.46 1.86 -4.74
N ILE A 154 -23.17 1.21 -3.61
CA ILE A 154 -22.10 1.65 -2.70
C ILE A 154 -20.74 1.65 -3.40
N ALA A 155 -20.44 0.62 -4.20
CA ALA A 155 -19.20 0.54 -4.95
C ALA A 155 -19.07 1.65 -6.01
N ILE A 156 -20.17 2.02 -6.70
CA ILE A 156 -20.19 3.15 -7.63
C ILE A 156 -19.96 4.47 -6.90
N LEU A 157 -20.63 4.71 -5.77
CA LEU A 157 -20.41 5.94 -4.99
C LEU A 157 -18.96 6.05 -4.52
N ARG A 158 -18.39 4.95 -4.01
CA ARG A 158 -16.96 4.88 -3.65
C ARG A 158 -16.05 5.06 -4.85
N TRP A 159 -16.43 4.55 -6.01
CA TRP A 159 -15.66 4.72 -7.25
C TRP A 159 -15.59 6.19 -7.66
N ILE A 160 -16.72 6.90 -7.61
CA ILE A 160 -16.80 8.32 -7.97
C ILE A 160 -15.96 9.16 -7.02
N ASP A 161 -16.10 8.94 -5.72
CA ASP A 161 -15.32 9.64 -4.69
C ASP A 161 -13.82 9.41 -4.88
N HIS A 162 -13.44 8.15 -5.10
CA HIS A 162 -12.04 7.77 -5.30
C HIS A 162 -11.45 8.23 -6.65
N LEU A 163 -12.29 8.39 -7.67
CA LEU A 163 -11.87 8.86 -8.99
C LEU A 163 -11.33 10.29 -8.96
N SER A 164 -11.83 11.12 -8.04
CA SER A 164 -11.34 12.49 -7.86
C SER A 164 -9.88 12.55 -7.39
N ASP A 165 -9.40 11.51 -6.72
CA ASP A 165 -8.03 11.45 -6.19
C ASP A 165 -7.08 10.57 -7.01
N LEU A 166 -7.63 9.73 -7.91
CA LEU A 166 -6.86 8.80 -8.74
C LEU A 166 -5.92 9.55 -9.68
N GLY A 167 -4.61 9.39 -9.45
CA GLY A 167 -3.57 10.03 -10.26
C GLY A 167 -3.37 11.51 -9.96
N SER A 168 -3.96 12.03 -8.87
CA SER A 168 -3.74 13.40 -8.42
C SER A 168 -2.27 13.61 -8.03
N VAL A 169 -1.60 14.49 -8.78
CA VAL A 169 -0.24 14.96 -8.45
C VAL A 169 -0.24 15.61 -7.08
N ILE A 170 -1.30 16.36 -6.73
CA ILE A 170 -1.45 17.05 -5.44
C ILE A 170 -1.49 16.07 -4.26
N GLU A 171 -2.24 14.98 -4.38
CA GLU A 171 -2.32 13.95 -3.34
C GLU A 171 -1.01 13.17 -3.24
N THR A 172 -0.37 12.89 -4.38
CA THR A 172 0.95 12.26 -4.43
C THR A 172 2.00 13.11 -3.71
N THR A 173 2.09 14.40 -4.04
CA THR A 173 3.04 15.32 -3.39
C THR A 173 2.70 15.55 -1.92
N ARG A 174 1.42 15.49 -1.53
CA ARG A 174 0.99 15.53 -0.12
C ARG A 174 1.48 14.31 0.67
N ARG A 175 1.36 13.11 0.12
CA ARG A 175 1.89 11.89 0.77
C ARG A 175 3.40 11.92 0.88
N ILE A 176 4.10 12.35 -0.17
CA ILE A 176 5.56 12.48 -0.15
C ILE A 176 6.00 13.54 0.88
N GLU A 177 5.31 14.69 0.96
CA GLU A 177 5.55 15.71 1.99
C GLU A 177 5.35 15.15 3.40
N ALA A 178 4.28 14.38 3.62
CA ALA A 178 4.02 13.74 4.92
C ALA A 178 5.12 12.73 5.30
N LEU A 179 5.56 11.89 4.36
CA LEU A 179 6.67 10.95 4.58
C LEU A 179 7.99 11.68 4.85
N ALA A 180 8.29 12.73 4.09
CA ALA A 180 9.47 13.56 4.29
C ALA A 180 9.46 14.23 5.67
N ARG A 181 8.30 14.77 6.06
CA ARG A 181 8.10 15.37 7.39
C ARG A 181 8.32 14.35 8.49
N GLN A 182 7.73 13.16 8.36
CA GLN A 182 7.90 12.09 9.34
C GLN A 182 9.37 11.72 9.55
N THR A 183 10.15 11.59 8.46
CA THR A 183 11.55 11.19 8.55
C THR A 183 12.46 12.32 9.04
N LEU A 184 12.15 13.58 8.72
CA LEU A 184 12.81 14.74 9.30
C LEU A 184 12.53 14.87 10.80
N THR A 185 11.27 14.77 11.22
CA THR A 185 10.91 14.80 12.65
C THR A 185 11.54 13.64 13.42
N ALA A 186 11.57 12.43 12.84
CA ALA A 186 12.25 11.30 13.46
C ALA A 186 13.75 11.56 13.65
N ARG A 187 14.39 12.26 12.70
CA ARG A 187 15.80 12.70 12.78
C ARG A 187 16.04 13.78 13.83
N GLU A 188 15.09 14.68 14.04
CA GLU A 188 15.14 15.66 15.12
C GLU A 188 14.96 15.04 16.50
N GLU A 189 14.03 14.10 16.63
CA GLU A 189 13.77 13.37 17.87
C GLU A 189 14.94 12.44 18.23
N TRP A 190 15.55 11.83 17.21
CA TRP A 190 16.67 10.90 17.32
C TRP A 190 17.82 11.33 16.40
N PRO A 191 18.60 12.36 16.78
CA PRO A 191 19.80 12.75 16.06
C PRO A 191 20.71 11.55 15.81
N CYS A 192 21.33 11.48 14.63
CA CYS A 192 22.13 10.31 14.22
C CYS A 192 21.39 8.96 14.34
N LEU A 193 20.05 8.94 14.23
CA LEU A 193 19.18 7.76 14.42
C LEU A 193 19.34 7.11 15.81
N GLY A 194 19.68 7.93 16.81
CA GLY A 194 19.93 7.48 18.19
C GLY A 194 21.38 7.11 18.47
N ALA A 195 22.28 7.17 17.47
CA ALA A 195 23.71 6.96 17.63
C ALA A 195 24.45 8.21 18.11
N HIS A 196 25.75 8.05 18.39
CA HIS A 196 26.67 9.17 18.54
C HIS A 196 27.11 9.71 17.17
N ALA A 197 27.31 11.03 17.10
CA ALA A 197 27.92 11.64 15.92
C ALA A 197 29.35 11.12 15.74
N LEU A 198 29.66 10.64 14.54
CA LEU A 198 30.99 10.16 14.20
C LEU A 198 31.93 11.36 14.01
N CYS A 199 32.85 11.59 14.95
CA CYS A 199 33.87 12.63 14.84
C CYS A 199 35.08 12.15 14.00
N ASP A 200 35.76 13.08 13.34
CA ASP A 200 36.99 12.77 12.62
C ASP A 200 38.04 12.15 13.56
N GLY A 201 38.65 11.04 13.12
CA GLY A 201 39.65 10.30 13.89
C GLY A 201 39.11 9.42 15.02
N SER A 202 37.78 9.30 15.18
CA SER A 202 37.17 8.44 16.21
C SER A 202 37.29 6.93 15.94
N ILE A 203 37.53 6.52 14.69
CA ILE A 203 37.64 5.12 14.30
C ILE A 203 39.07 4.62 14.58
N PRO A 204 39.27 3.62 15.45
CA PRO A 204 40.59 3.06 15.70
C PRO A 204 41.18 2.40 14.44
N THR A 205 42.49 2.51 14.24
CA THR A 205 43.18 1.89 13.09
C THR A 205 43.15 0.36 13.12
N SER A 206 42.92 -0.24 14.30
CA SER A 206 42.74 -1.68 14.48
C SER A 206 41.31 -2.15 14.26
N ALA A 207 40.36 -1.25 13.94
CA ALA A 207 38.97 -1.62 13.75
C ALA A 207 38.80 -2.53 12.52
N ALA A 208 38.10 -3.64 12.71
CA ALA A 208 37.71 -4.52 11.61
C ALA A 208 36.58 -3.87 10.81
N THR A 209 36.43 -4.28 9.56
CA THR A 209 35.43 -3.72 8.64
C THR A 209 34.35 -4.74 8.30
N LEU A 210 33.13 -4.25 8.17
CA LEU A 210 32.05 -4.98 7.52
C LEU A 210 31.88 -4.44 6.09
N PRO A 211 32.33 -5.19 5.06
CA PRO A 211 32.11 -4.79 3.68
C PRO A 211 30.66 -5.03 3.26
N ALA A 212 30.18 -4.22 2.31
CA ALA A 212 28.90 -4.44 1.66
C ALA A 212 28.94 -5.71 0.81
N TRP A 213 27.97 -6.60 0.99
CA TRP A 213 27.88 -7.87 0.26
C TRP A 213 27.21 -7.74 -1.13
N ARG A 214 26.73 -6.54 -1.48
CA ARG A 214 26.15 -6.22 -2.78
C ARG A 214 26.18 -4.72 -3.03
N THR A 215 26.15 -4.33 -4.31
CA THR A 215 25.94 -2.94 -4.72
C THR A 215 24.47 -2.52 -4.58
N GLY A 216 24.24 -1.35 -4.00
CA GLY A 216 22.89 -0.79 -3.82
C GLY A 216 22.84 0.37 -2.81
N HIS A 217 21.65 0.86 -2.53
CA HIS A 217 21.39 1.84 -1.48
C HIS A 217 21.15 1.13 -0.14
N VAL A 218 21.74 1.66 0.93
CA VAL A 218 21.40 1.29 2.30
C VAL A 218 19.99 1.80 2.59
N GLN A 219 19.01 0.90 2.68
CA GLN A 219 17.61 1.25 2.90
C GLN A 219 17.26 1.34 4.38
N HIS A 220 17.78 0.40 5.17
CA HIS A 220 17.45 0.26 6.58
C HIS A 220 18.68 -0.20 7.36
N ILE A 221 18.83 0.37 8.55
CA ILE A 221 19.75 -0.07 9.58
C ILE A 221 18.91 -0.30 10.85
N ASP A 222 18.95 -1.51 11.37
CA ASP A 222 18.34 -1.86 12.66
C ASP A 222 19.29 -1.51 13.81
N PHE A 223 19.18 -0.27 14.29
CA PHE A 223 19.99 0.22 15.41
C PHE A 223 19.72 -0.54 16.72
N GLY A 224 18.52 -1.10 16.90
CA GLY A 224 18.18 -1.90 18.08
C GLY A 224 18.94 -3.23 18.08
N ALA A 225 18.98 -3.91 16.93
CA ALA A 225 19.77 -5.13 16.77
C ALA A 225 21.27 -4.87 16.94
N LEU A 226 21.79 -3.75 16.40
CA LEU A 226 23.19 -3.37 16.59
C LEU A 226 23.50 -3.08 18.06
N GLN A 227 22.63 -2.35 18.77
CA GLN A 227 22.75 -2.07 20.19
C GLN A 227 22.83 -3.36 21.03
N GLU A 228 21.91 -4.29 20.80
CA GLU A 228 21.89 -5.59 21.49
C GLU A 228 23.20 -6.36 21.25
N CYS A 229 23.76 -6.30 20.04
CA CYS A 229 25.05 -6.93 19.76
C CYS A 229 26.21 -6.25 20.50
N CYS A 230 26.22 -4.91 20.61
CA CYS A 230 27.21 -4.17 21.38
C CYS A 230 27.13 -4.51 22.87
N GLU A 231 25.91 -4.58 23.43
CA GLU A 231 25.68 -4.91 24.84
C GLU A 231 26.10 -6.35 25.18
N ASP A 232 25.82 -7.32 24.30
CA ASP A 232 26.19 -8.72 24.47
C ASP A 232 27.71 -8.96 24.46
N THR A 233 28.44 -8.21 23.63
CA THR A 233 29.85 -8.49 23.32
C THR A 233 30.83 -7.47 23.87
N GLY A 234 30.33 -6.33 24.35
CA GLY A 234 31.16 -5.17 24.71
C GLY A 234 31.87 -4.53 23.51
N ALA A 235 31.44 -4.83 22.28
CA ALA A 235 31.99 -4.25 21.07
C ALA A 235 31.48 -2.82 20.84
N THR A 236 32.23 -2.03 20.08
CA THR A 236 31.87 -0.68 19.65
C THR A 236 31.74 -0.67 18.13
N ILE A 237 30.68 -0.04 17.61
CA ILE A 237 30.37 -0.02 16.17
C ILE A 237 30.38 1.41 15.64
N TYR A 238 31.06 1.62 14.52
CA TYR A 238 31.18 2.92 13.84
C TYR A 238 30.55 2.82 12.46
N ILE A 239 29.35 3.39 12.30
CA ILE A 239 28.60 3.33 11.04
C ILE A 239 29.07 4.45 10.11
N VAL A 240 29.57 4.09 8.92
CA VAL A 240 30.07 5.05 7.92
C VAL A 240 29.14 5.17 6.70
N ALA A 241 28.23 4.21 6.52
CA ALA A 241 27.23 4.21 5.47
C ALA A 241 25.82 4.43 6.03
N PRO A 242 25.34 5.69 6.15
CA PRO A 242 23.99 5.98 6.63
C PRO A 242 22.92 5.59 5.61
N PRO A 243 21.64 5.48 6.03
CA PRO A 243 20.53 5.23 5.11
C PRO A 243 20.49 6.25 3.95
N GLY A 244 20.15 5.74 2.77
CA GLY A 244 20.13 6.48 1.51
C GLY A 244 21.48 6.56 0.78
N ARG A 245 22.60 6.16 1.41
CA ARG A 245 23.91 6.10 0.75
C ARG A 245 23.95 4.95 -0.25
N LEU A 246 24.45 5.23 -1.45
CA LEU A 246 24.83 4.21 -2.42
C LEU A 246 26.18 3.60 -2.01
N VAL A 247 26.23 2.28 -1.93
CA VAL A 247 27.44 1.51 -1.64
C VAL A 247 27.71 0.52 -2.76
N SER A 248 28.99 0.29 -3.05
CA SER A 248 29.44 -0.78 -3.96
C SER A 248 29.75 -2.05 -3.19
N GLU A 249 29.62 -3.22 -3.82
CA GLU A 249 30.11 -4.48 -3.24
C GLU A 249 31.59 -4.34 -2.84
N GLY A 250 31.90 -4.69 -1.60
CA GLY A 250 33.23 -4.50 -0.99
C GLY A 250 33.45 -3.14 -0.31
N GLU A 251 32.60 -2.13 -0.53
CA GLU A 251 32.69 -0.84 0.17
C GLU A 251 32.31 -1.00 1.65
N THR A 252 32.98 -0.28 2.54
CA THR A 252 32.76 -0.40 3.99
C THR A 252 31.38 0.15 4.39
N LEU A 253 30.57 -0.67 5.09
CA LEU A 253 29.32 -0.24 5.71
C LEU A 253 29.55 0.37 7.09
N LEU A 254 30.37 -0.32 7.89
CA LEU A 254 30.75 0.05 9.24
C LEU A 254 32.13 -0.49 9.60
N HIS A 255 32.69 0.06 10.65
CA HIS A 255 33.83 -0.50 11.37
C HIS A 255 33.37 -0.99 12.74
N HIS A 256 34.09 -1.96 13.32
CA HIS A 256 33.83 -2.41 14.68
C HIS A 256 35.12 -2.77 15.43
N VAL A 257 35.08 -2.64 16.75
CA VAL A 257 36.15 -3.03 17.67
C VAL A 257 35.56 -3.93 18.74
N GLY A 258 36.16 -5.10 18.96
CA GLY A 258 35.67 -6.11 19.91
C GLY A 258 35.19 -7.40 19.22
N PRO A 259 34.84 -8.42 20.01
CA PRO A 259 34.54 -9.76 19.52
C PRO A 259 33.09 -9.87 19.04
N ILE A 260 32.80 -9.32 17.86
CA ILE A 260 31.47 -9.35 17.25
C ILE A 260 31.51 -10.06 15.90
N ASP A 261 30.44 -10.79 15.60
CA ASP A 261 30.29 -11.57 14.37
C ASP A 261 29.75 -10.71 13.22
N ASN A 262 30.47 -10.71 12.10
CA ASN A 262 30.12 -10.00 10.87
C ASN A 262 28.78 -10.46 10.28
N GLU A 263 28.41 -11.73 10.42
CA GLU A 263 27.11 -12.21 9.93
C GLU A 263 25.96 -11.61 10.74
N ARG A 264 26.08 -11.56 12.08
CA ARG A 264 25.06 -11.00 12.98
C ARG A 264 24.85 -9.50 12.73
N ILE A 265 25.92 -8.72 12.63
CA ILE A 265 25.81 -7.28 12.31
C ILE A 265 25.37 -7.03 10.86
N GLY A 266 25.74 -7.90 9.93
CA GLY A 266 25.28 -7.83 8.54
C GLY A 266 23.76 -7.95 8.42
N GLN A 267 23.11 -8.77 9.25
CA GLN A 267 21.66 -8.92 9.27
C GLN A 267 20.90 -7.64 9.67
N ALA A 268 21.55 -6.70 10.36
CA ALA A 268 20.96 -5.42 10.71
C ALA A 268 20.88 -4.44 9.51
N PHE A 269 21.55 -4.73 8.40
CA PHE A 269 21.57 -3.88 7.21
C PHE A 269 20.67 -4.44 6.11
N THR A 270 19.88 -3.57 5.48
CA THR A 270 19.14 -3.88 4.25
C THR A 270 19.70 -3.06 3.10
N ILE A 271 20.21 -3.74 2.06
CA ILE A 271 20.72 -3.11 0.84
C ILE A 271 19.84 -3.51 -0.35
N SER A 272 19.36 -2.53 -1.11
CA SER A 272 18.60 -2.76 -2.34
C SER A 272 19.05 -1.85 -3.48
N ASP A 273 18.68 -2.18 -4.71
CA ASP A 273 18.85 -1.35 -5.90
C ASP A 273 18.17 0.04 -5.81
N THR A 274 17.11 0.17 -5.02
CA THR A 274 16.31 1.40 -4.89
C THR A 274 16.42 2.04 -3.50
N ARG A 275 16.17 3.35 -3.39
CA ARG A 275 16.03 4.04 -2.09
C ARG A 275 14.63 3.81 -1.52
N MET A 276 14.51 4.03 -0.21
CA MET A 276 13.27 3.94 0.58
C MET A 276 13.12 5.21 1.42
N PHE A 277 11.88 5.58 1.76
CA PHE A 277 11.62 6.80 2.54
C PHE A 277 11.93 6.62 4.03
N ASP A 278 11.69 5.42 4.57
CA ASP A 278 11.54 5.13 6.01
C ASP A 278 12.63 5.70 6.94
N GLN A 279 13.91 5.64 6.55
CA GLN A 279 15.04 6.15 7.34
C GLN A 279 15.87 7.22 6.60
N ASP A 280 15.38 7.71 5.46
CA ASP A 280 16.13 8.60 4.57
C ASP A 280 15.46 9.97 4.47
N PRO A 281 15.84 10.94 5.32
CA PRO A 281 15.20 12.25 5.36
C PRO A 281 15.38 13.03 4.05
N ARG A 282 16.40 12.72 3.27
CA ARG A 282 16.71 13.41 2.01
C ARG A 282 15.85 12.92 0.85
N PHE A 283 15.35 11.69 0.92
CA PHE A 283 14.69 11.08 -0.23
C PHE A 283 13.37 11.77 -0.58
N GLY A 284 12.56 12.14 0.42
CA GLY A 284 11.33 12.92 0.20
C GLY A 284 11.58 14.26 -0.49
N ILE A 285 12.61 14.99 -0.06
CA ILE A 285 13.03 16.27 -0.64
C ILE A 285 13.47 16.07 -2.10
N LEU A 286 14.28 15.05 -2.37
CA LEU A 286 14.76 14.73 -3.72
C LEU A 286 13.59 14.38 -4.66
N VAL A 287 12.64 13.57 -4.19
CA VAL A 287 11.49 13.15 -4.98
C VAL A 287 10.59 14.36 -5.29
N LEU A 288 10.30 15.22 -4.31
CA LEU A 288 9.60 16.50 -4.55
C LEU A 288 10.33 17.35 -5.60
N SER A 289 11.64 17.52 -5.45
CA SER A 289 12.47 18.30 -6.37
C SER A 289 12.45 17.74 -7.80
N GLU A 290 12.41 16.41 -7.93
CA GLU A 290 12.31 15.75 -9.24
C GLU A 290 10.93 15.99 -9.90
N ILE A 291 9.84 15.98 -9.12
CA ILE A 291 8.51 16.32 -9.64
C ILE A 291 8.48 17.78 -10.12
N ALA A 292 9.08 18.72 -9.38
CA ALA A 292 9.14 20.12 -9.80
C ALA A 292 9.95 20.30 -11.10
N GLN A 293 11.10 19.62 -11.22
CA GLN A 293 11.89 19.61 -12.45
C GLN A 293 11.10 19.03 -13.63
N ARG A 294 10.36 17.94 -13.42
CA ARG A 294 9.52 17.33 -14.45
C ARG A 294 8.37 18.24 -14.87
N ALA A 295 7.73 18.92 -13.92
CA ALA A 295 6.67 19.89 -14.19
C ALA A 295 7.17 21.05 -15.07
N LEU A 296 8.40 21.52 -14.85
CA LEU A 296 9.05 22.56 -15.67
C LEU A 296 9.62 22.06 -17.01
N SER A 297 9.58 20.75 -17.28
CA SER A 297 10.11 20.22 -18.54
C SER A 297 9.30 20.72 -19.75
N PRO A 298 9.91 20.90 -20.94
CA PRO A 298 9.21 21.39 -22.13
C PRO A 298 7.99 20.57 -22.54
N GLY A 299 7.94 19.29 -22.16
CA GLY A 299 6.84 18.39 -22.49
C GLY A 299 5.63 18.49 -21.55
N ILE A 300 5.80 19.01 -20.33
CA ILE A 300 4.71 19.20 -19.36
C ILE A 300 4.34 20.67 -19.22
N ASN A 301 5.35 21.53 -19.00
CA ASN A 301 5.21 22.98 -18.88
C ASN A 301 4.11 23.42 -17.88
N ASP A 302 4.13 22.84 -16.68
CA ASP A 302 3.23 23.15 -15.58
C ASP A 302 3.97 23.91 -14.45
N PRO A 303 4.07 25.25 -14.54
CA PRO A 303 4.68 26.06 -13.50
C PRO A 303 3.88 26.06 -12.19
N GLY A 304 2.57 25.78 -12.22
CA GLY A 304 1.73 25.75 -11.02
C GLY A 304 2.14 24.64 -10.06
N THR A 305 2.34 23.43 -10.59
CA THR A 305 2.88 22.29 -9.81
C THR A 305 4.27 22.59 -9.25
N ALA A 306 5.14 23.26 -10.01
CA ALA A 306 6.47 23.63 -9.51
C ALA A 306 6.39 24.61 -8.32
N ILE A 307 5.49 25.61 -8.37
CA ILE A 307 5.25 26.56 -7.28
C ILE A 307 4.69 25.85 -6.03
N ASP A 308 3.73 24.92 -6.20
CA ASP A 308 3.21 24.10 -5.10
C ASP A 308 4.33 23.33 -4.41
N ILE A 309 5.19 22.67 -5.19
CA ILE A 309 6.31 21.90 -4.65
C ILE A 309 7.32 22.79 -3.91
N LEU A 310 7.66 23.96 -4.44
CA LEU A 310 8.52 24.91 -3.73
C LEU A 310 7.91 25.32 -2.38
N SER A 311 6.59 25.50 -2.33
CA SER A 311 5.87 25.81 -1.09
C SER A 311 5.94 24.64 -0.09
N ARG A 312 5.85 23.38 -0.56
CA ARG A 312 6.02 22.17 0.27
C ARG A 312 7.43 22.06 0.83
N LEU A 313 8.44 22.22 -0.04
CA LEU A 313 9.84 22.19 0.34
C LEU A 313 10.15 23.30 1.36
N HIS A 314 9.59 24.49 1.16
CA HIS A 314 9.71 25.59 2.11
C HIS A 314 9.15 25.23 3.49
N ARG A 315 7.95 24.63 3.57
CA ARG A 315 7.38 24.15 4.83
C ARG A 315 8.27 23.10 5.52
N LEU A 316 8.76 22.12 4.76
CA LEU A 316 9.64 21.07 5.30
C LEU A 316 10.94 21.66 5.89
N LEU A 317 11.54 22.65 5.21
CA LEU A 317 12.77 23.29 5.65
C LEU A 317 12.58 24.29 6.79
N LEU A 318 11.44 24.98 6.85
CA LEU A 318 11.11 25.89 7.96
C LEU A 318 10.93 25.14 9.27
N ASP A 319 10.32 23.95 9.22
CA ASP A 319 10.05 23.16 10.40
C ASP A 319 11.30 22.40 10.87
N PHE A 320 12.27 22.18 9.97
CA PHE A 320 13.48 21.44 10.28
C PHE A 320 14.37 22.18 11.28
N ARG A 321 14.63 21.53 12.43
CA ARG A 321 15.61 21.99 13.42
C ARG A 321 16.85 21.14 13.31
N ASP A 322 18.01 21.78 13.40
CA ASP A 322 19.31 21.11 13.24
C ASP A 322 19.48 19.94 14.22
N GLU A 323 20.27 18.94 13.84
CA GLU A 323 20.53 17.73 14.61
C GLU A 323 21.50 18.04 15.77
N PHE A 324 21.05 18.73 16.81
CA PHE A 324 21.86 18.97 18.01
C PHE A 324 21.66 17.86 19.05
N GLU A 325 22.80 17.31 19.51
CA GLU A 325 23.06 16.35 20.61
C GLU A 325 21.89 15.42 21.05
N PRO A 326 22.06 14.07 20.97
CA PRO A 326 21.01 13.13 21.34
C PRO A 326 20.56 13.31 22.80
N ARG A 327 19.24 13.43 23.02
CA ARG A 327 18.61 13.69 24.33
C ARG A 327 18.67 12.52 25.32
N THR A 328 18.91 11.31 24.82
CA THR A 328 18.91 10.08 25.61
C THR A 328 20.06 9.22 25.14
N ALA A 329 21.01 8.93 26.04
CA ALA A 329 22.22 8.19 25.73
C ALA A 329 21.88 6.75 25.34
N VAL A 330 22.24 6.37 24.12
CA VAL A 330 22.31 4.98 23.67
C VAL A 330 23.77 4.73 23.31
N TYR A 331 24.43 3.84 24.06
CA TYR A 331 25.83 3.50 23.85
C TYR A 331 25.98 2.68 22.57
N ILE A 332 26.33 3.31 21.44
CA ILE A 332 26.80 2.64 20.21
C ILE A 332 28.31 2.79 20.08
#